data_AF-X0UQI7-F1
#
_entry.id   AF-X0UQI7-F1
#
_cell.length_a   1.000
_cell.length_b   1.000
_cell.length_c   1.000
_cell.angle_alpha   90.00
_cell.angle_beta   90.00
_cell.angle_gamma   90.00
#
_symmetry.space_group_name_H-M   'P 1'
#
loop_
_entity.id
_entity.type
_entity.pdbx_description
1 polymer ?
#
loop_
_entity_poly.entity_id
_entity_poly.type
_entity_poly.pdbx_seq_one_letter_code
_entity_poly.pdbx_strand_id
1 'polypeptide(L)'
;SYMWGKMCRVADPVKGAEDLYMLMVPDTYTGNFGRFYCFPEQNVTIGLGSDYLGEAKKGMLRMAMHQAKGKGILGIHAGTKIVRAFSHSKEALECYGVVIFGNSGTGKTTNIGHTHYLNKEGEQALVVQDDFAGLRLKDGRILGTEQAMFLKTDLDEGDVLLRPATESPEFVSQNVYIDHRGEIQYLEEDLCANGRGILPLRALPKERRYESIDVPPLEELDGLFILINTRANTVVPILQELTPEQCVAYFMLGESIETAAGDPTKAGQSIRV
;
A
#
# COMPACT_ATOMS: atom_id res chain seq x y z
N SER A 1 -12.39 2.13 18.03
CA SER A 1 -10.98 1.67 18.09
C SER A 1 -10.68 0.44 17.22
N TYR A 2 -11.69 -0.25 16.66
CA TYR A 2 -11.51 -1.62 16.14
C TYR A 2 -10.67 -1.74 14.85
N MET A 3 -10.83 -0.83 13.90
CA MET A 3 -10.08 -0.88 12.63
C MET A 3 -8.62 -0.43 12.80
N TRP A 4 -8.39 0.77 13.34
CA TRP A 4 -7.02 1.31 13.49
C TRP A 4 -6.07 0.37 14.26
N GLY A 5 -6.56 -0.26 15.33
CA GLY A 5 -5.77 -1.19 16.13
C GLY A 5 -5.34 -2.48 15.40
N LYS A 6 -5.90 -2.76 14.22
CA LYS A 6 -5.47 -3.86 13.35
C LYS A 6 -4.48 -3.42 12.28
N MET A 7 -4.38 -2.12 12.01
CA MET A 7 -3.53 -1.56 10.96
C MET A 7 -2.06 -1.48 11.38
N CYS A 8 -1.83 -0.97 12.59
CA CYS A 8 -0.51 -0.72 13.14
C CYS A 8 -0.37 -1.41 14.49
N ARG A 9 0.88 -1.55 14.95
CA ARG A 9 1.15 -2.02 16.32
C ARG A 9 0.58 -1.02 17.32
N VAL A 10 0.14 -1.54 18.47
CA VAL A 10 -0.32 -0.71 19.60
C VAL A 10 0.81 0.19 20.12
N ALA A 11 2.06 -0.29 20.07
CA ALA A 11 3.24 0.47 20.43
C ALA A 11 4.37 0.19 19.45
N ASP A 12 5.22 1.20 19.23
CA ASP A 12 6.44 1.04 18.46
C ASP A 12 7.42 0.12 19.22
N PRO A 13 8.01 -0.90 18.57
CA PRO A 13 9.01 -1.77 19.21
C PRO A 13 10.32 -1.04 19.57
N VAL A 14 10.58 0.13 18.98
CA VAL A 14 11.79 0.92 19.20
C VAL A 14 11.63 1.72 20.48
N LYS A 15 12.49 1.43 21.46
CA LYS A 15 12.51 2.15 22.74
C LYS A 15 12.78 3.65 22.50
N GLY A 16 11.91 4.50 23.06
CA GLY A 16 12.02 5.95 22.94
C GLY A 16 11.56 6.50 21.59
N ALA A 17 10.86 5.70 20.78
CA ALA A 17 10.08 6.23 19.67
C ALA A 17 9.07 7.27 20.18
N GLU A 18 8.91 8.35 19.41
CA GLU A 18 7.95 9.40 19.74
C GLU A 18 6.54 8.92 19.45
N ASP A 19 5.61 9.29 20.32
CA ASP A 19 4.19 9.05 20.09
C ASP A 19 3.66 9.98 19.01
N LEU A 20 2.77 9.44 18.17
CA LEU A 20 1.98 10.20 17.21
C LEU A 20 0.52 10.23 17.70
N TYR A 21 -0.05 11.42 17.81
CA TYR A 21 -1.39 11.62 18.34
C TYR A 21 -2.35 12.05 17.23
N MET A 22 -3.51 11.40 17.17
CA MET A 22 -4.59 11.81 16.29
C MET A 22 -5.90 11.97 17.08
N LEU A 23 -6.48 13.16 17.01
CA LEU A 23 -7.81 13.44 17.53
C LEU A 23 -8.80 13.45 16.37
N MET A 24 -9.76 12.53 16.39
CA MET A 24 -10.86 12.46 15.42
C MET A 24 -12.15 12.91 16.08
N VAL A 25 -12.80 13.95 15.53
CA VAL A 25 -14.09 14.49 16.00
C VAL A 25 -15.08 14.46 14.82
N PRO A 26 -15.64 13.28 14.50
CA PRO A 26 -16.45 13.11 13.29
C PRO A 26 -17.75 13.91 13.32
N ASP A 27 -18.34 14.12 14.50
CA ASP A 27 -19.63 14.82 14.64
C ASP A 27 -19.55 16.34 14.41
N THR A 28 -18.34 16.89 14.23
CA THR A 28 -18.17 18.32 13.95
C THR A 28 -18.57 18.62 12.52
N TYR A 29 -19.60 19.45 12.32
CA TYR A 29 -19.98 19.89 10.98
C TYR A 29 -18.89 20.76 10.35
N THR A 30 -18.33 20.29 9.24
CA THR A 30 -17.30 21.00 8.45
C THR A 30 -17.74 21.35 7.03
N GLY A 31 -19.00 21.05 6.67
CA GLY A 31 -19.53 21.11 5.31
C GLY A 31 -19.58 19.72 4.67
N ASN A 32 -19.33 19.64 3.36
CA ASN A 32 -19.37 18.39 2.60
C ASN A 32 -18.13 17.49 2.81
N PHE A 33 -17.03 18.06 3.32
CA PHE A 33 -15.76 17.37 3.48
C PHE A 33 -15.22 17.56 4.90
N GLY A 34 -14.54 16.52 5.40
CA GLY A 34 -13.77 16.61 6.64
C GLY A 34 -12.64 17.63 6.53
N ARG A 35 -12.16 18.11 7.68
CA ARG A 35 -11.02 19.03 7.78
C ARG A 35 -9.93 18.43 8.64
N PHE A 36 -8.72 18.39 8.10
CA PHE A 36 -7.55 17.82 8.76
C PHE A 36 -6.47 18.87 8.96
N TYR A 37 -6.14 19.13 10.23
CA TYR A 37 -5.10 20.06 10.64
C TYR A 37 -3.92 19.27 11.17
N CYS A 38 -2.77 19.43 10.53
CA CYS A 38 -1.54 18.71 10.88
C CYS A 38 -0.59 19.67 11.59
N PHE A 39 -0.05 19.24 12.73
CA PHE A 39 0.93 19.96 13.54
C PHE A 39 2.16 19.04 13.73
N PRO A 40 3.02 18.92 12.69
CA PRO A 40 4.11 17.95 12.67
C PRO A 40 5.12 18.14 13.81
N GLU A 41 5.39 19.39 14.19
CA GLU A 41 6.32 19.72 15.27
C GLU A 41 5.83 19.26 16.66
N GLN A 42 4.53 19.02 16.80
CA GLN A 42 3.89 18.51 18.02
C GLN A 42 3.48 17.05 17.90
N ASN A 43 3.71 16.39 16.75
CA ASN A 43 3.22 15.05 16.46
C ASN A 43 1.69 14.91 16.62
N VAL A 44 0.92 15.96 16.29
CA VAL A 44 -0.54 15.98 16.43
C VAL A 44 -1.22 16.17 15.06
N THR A 45 -2.25 15.36 14.79
CA THR A 45 -3.24 15.65 13.73
C THR A 45 -4.64 15.74 14.33
N ILE A 46 -5.40 16.75 13.94
CA ILE A 46 -6.80 16.93 14.32
C ILE A 46 -7.67 16.75 13.07
N GLY A 47 -8.51 15.72 13.06
CA GLY A 47 -9.50 15.45 12.01
C GLY A 47 -10.91 15.76 12.48
N LEU A 48 -11.63 16.60 11.75
CA LEU A 48 -13.01 17.00 12.03
C LEU A 48 -13.94 16.58 10.87
N GLY A 49 -15.16 16.18 11.18
CA GLY A 49 -16.20 15.97 10.15
C GLY A 49 -16.01 14.72 9.27
N SER A 50 -15.24 13.74 9.73
CA SER A 50 -15.08 12.44 9.05
C SER A 50 -14.71 11.36 10.07
N ASP A 51 -15.34 10.20 9.97
CA ASP A 51 -14.98 8.96 10.66
C ASP A 51 -14.34 7.93 9.71
N TYR A 52 -14.14 8.30 8.44
CA TYR A 52 -13.57 7.44 7.42
C TYR A 52 -12.14 7.05 7.77
N LEU A 53 -11.89 5.75 7.93
CA LEU A 53 -10.58 5.23 8.34
C LEU A 53 -9.44 5.67 7.43
N GLY A 54 -9.69 5.82 6.12
CA GLY A 54 -8.64 6.23 5.17
C GLY A 54 -8.02 7.58 5.55
N GLU A 55 -8.82 8.49 6.11
CA GLU A 55 -8.32 9.78 6.61
C GLU A 55 -7.45 9.59 7.86
N ALA A 56 -7.88 8.73 8.79
CA ALA A 56 -7.09 8.40 9.97
C ALA A 56 -5.73 7.80 9.58
N LYS A 57 -5.75 6.85 8.64
CA LYS A 57 -4.56 6.20 8.10
C LYS A 57 -3.60 7.20 7.47
N LYS A 58 -4.06 7.97 6.47
CA LYS A 58 -3.18 8.92 5.77
C LYS A 58 -2.72 10.06 6.68
N GLY A 59 -3.54 10.48 7.65
CA GLY A 59 -3.17 11.46 8.69
C GLY A 59 -1.99 11.00 9.55
N MET A 60 -2.07 9.78 10.09
CA MET A 60 -0.99 9.19 10.89
C MET A 60 0.29 8.95 10.07
N LEU A 61 0.15 8.40 8.86
CA LEU A 61 1.30 8.15 7.99
C LEU A 61 1.99 9.44 7.56
N ARG A 62 1.25 10.53 7.33
CA ARG A 62 1.85 11.85 7.05
C ARG A 62 2.78 12.30 8.18
N MET A 63 2.36 12.18 9.44
CA MET A 63 3.20 12.52 10.59
C MET A 63 4.40 11.58 10.70
N ALA A 64 4.19 10.28 10.53
CA ALA A 64 5.27 9.29 10.54
C ALA A 64 6.32 9.60 9.46
N MET A 65 5.90 10.00 8.26
CA MET A 65 6.81 10.38 7.17
C MET A 65 7.56 11.69 7.44
N HIS A 66 6.94 12.65 8.13
CA HIS A 66 7.64 13.87 8.56
C HIS A 66 8.78 13.54 9.53
N GLN A 67 8.51 12.71 10.54
CA GLN A 67 9.49 12.23 11.50
C GLN A 67 10.60 11.39 10.82
N ALA A 68 10.21 10.50 9.90
CA ALA A 68 11.14 9.69 9.12
C ALA A 68 12.10 10.56 8.30
N LYS A 69 11.60 11.64 7.69
CA LYS A 69 12.42 12.58 6.91
C LYS A 69 13.52 13.22 7.74
N GLY A 70 13.24 13.62 8.99
CA GLY A 70 14.23 14.14 9.92
C GLY A 70 15.36 13.15 10.25
N LYS A 71 15.11 11.86 10.04
CA LYS A 71 16.05 10.75 10.28
C LYS A 71 16.72 10.23 8.99
N GLY A 72 16.59 10.97 7.88
CA GLY A 72 17.15 10.57 6.59
C GLY A 72 16.43 9.36 5.96
N ILE A 73 15.13 9.21 6.23
CA ILE A 73 14.28 8.18 5.64
C ILE A 73 13.23 8.89 4.77
N LEU A 74 13.24 8.59 3.48
CA LEU A 74 12.27 9.09 2.51
C LEU A 74 11.02 8.21 2.52
N GLY A 75 9.87 8.80 2.86
CA GLY A 75 8.59 8.13 2.70
C GLY A 75 8.24 7.92 1.22
N ILE A 76 7.92 6.68 0.86
CA ILE A 76 7.52 6.29 -0.50
C ILE A 76 6.17 5.58 -0.46
N HIS A 77 5.26 5.99 -1.35
CA HIS A 77 3.99 5.31 -1.58
C HIS A 77 4.22 4.21 -2.62
N ALA A 78 4.68 3.07 -2.14
CA ALA A 78 5.07 1.94 -2.97
C ALA A 78 4.74 0.62 -2.29
N GLY A 79 4.29 -0.32 -3.12
CA GLY A 79 4.22 -1.72 -2.76
C GLY A 79 5.60 -2.35 -2.70
N THR A 80 5.77 -3.36 -1.85
CA THR A 80 7.02 -4.11 -1.78
C THR A 80 6.77 -5.61 -1.74
N LYS A 81 7.66 -6.38 -2.39
CA LYS A 81 7.63 -7.84 -2.39
C LYS A 81 9.03 -8.42 -2.50
N ILE A 82 9.17 -9.68 -2.07
CA ILE A 82 10.36 -10.50 -2.31
C ILE A 82 10.05 -11.47 -3.44
N VAL A 83 10.95 -11.55 -4.40
CA VAL A 83 10.89 -12.50 -5.50
C VAL A 83 12.09 -13.43 -5.40
N ARG A 84 11.83 -14.73 -5.34
CA ARG A 84 12.85 -15.77 -5.49
C ARG A 84 12.63 -16.47 -6.80
N ALA A 85 13.61 -16.44 -7.69
CA ALA A 85 13.49 -16.97 -9.04
C ALA A 85 14.76 -17.70 -9.45
N PHE A 86 14.62 -18.76 -10.26
CA PHE A 86 15.79 -19.46 -10.77
C PHE A 86 16.43 -18.68 -11.91
N SER A 87 17.71 -18.39 -11.75
CA SER A 87 18.53 -17.70 -12.73
C SER A 87 19.17 -18.71 -13.67
N HIS A 88 18.75 -18.70 -14.94
CA HIS A 88 19.36 -19.58 -15.94
C HIS A 88 20.80 -19.20 -16.28
N SER A 89 21.20 -17.92 -16.11
CA SER A 89 22.56 -17.47 -16.37
C SER A 89 23.53 -17.82 -15.25
N LYS A 90 23.07 -17.79 -14.00
CA LYS A 90 23.89 -18.15 -12.82
C LYS A 90 23.70 -19.59 -12.33
N GLU A 91 22.74 -20.31 -12.92
CA GLU A 91 22.33 -21.66 -12.52
C GLU A 91 22.00 -21.79 -11.02
N ALA A 92 21.41 -20.75 -10.44
CA ALA A 92 21.11 -20.67 -9.01
C ALA A 92 19.79 -19.94 -8.75
N LEU A 93 19.18 -20.19 -7.58
CA LEU A 93 18.08 -19.36 -7.09
C LEU A 93 18.64 -18.01 -6.65
N GLU A 94 17.99 -16.94 -7.10
CA GLU A 94 18.31 -15.57 -6.71
C GLU A 94 17.14 -14.95 -5.95
N CYS A 95 17.45 -14.06 -5.01
CA CYS A 95 16.51 -13.36 -4.16
C CYS A 95 16.53 -11.86 -4.47
N TYR A 96 15.40 -11.33 -4.91
CA TYR A 96 15.24 -9.95 -5.33
C TYR A 96 14.26 -9.21 -4.43
N GLY A 97 14.63 -8.01 -4.02
CA GLY A 97 13.69 -7.03 -3.51
C GLY A 97 13.00 -6.33 -4.67
N VAL A 98 11.70 -6.09 -4.57
CA VAL A 98 10.95 -5.36 -5.59
C VAL A 98 10.15 -4.25 -4.92
N VAL A 99 10.32 -3.03 -5.41
CA VAL A 99 9.56 -1.84 -5.00
C VAL A 99 8.73 -1.39 -6.18
N ILE A 100 7.41 -1.26 -5.98
CA ILE A 100 6.44 -0.98 -7.04
C ILE A 100 5.74 0.33 -6.73
N PHE A 101 6.12 1.38 -7.45
CA PHE A 101 5.41 2.65 -7.47
C PHE A 101 4.26 2.59 -8.46
N GLY A 102 3.28 3.46 -8.27
CA GLY A 102 2.16 3.63 -9.18
C GLY A 102 1.05 4.43 -8.52
N ASN A 103 0.23 5.10 -9.29
CA ASN A 103 -0.94 5.80 -8.75
C ASN A 103 -2.08 4.81 -8.43
N SER A 104 -3.16 5.31 -7.85
CA SER A 104 -4.37 4.50 -7.67
C SER A 104 -4.84 3.93 -9.02
N GLY A 105 -5.33 2.69 -9.06
CA GLY A 105 -5.84 2.05 -10.28
C GLY A 105 -4.80 1.70 -11.36
N THR A 106 -3.50 1.73 -11.04
CA THR A 106 -2.40 1.28 -11.93
C THR A 106 -2.02 -0.19 -11.73
N GLY A 107 -2.77 -0.93 -10.90
CA GLY A 107 -2.52 -2.36 -10.65
C GLY A 107 -1.38 -2.66 -9.65
N LYS A 108 -1.00 -1.70 -8.78
CA LYS A 108 0.01 -1.93 -7.72
C LYS A 108 -0.30 -3.17 -6.89
N THR A 109 -1.48 -3.21 -6.27
CA THR A 109 -1.89 -4.31 -5.38
C THR A 109 -1.97 -5.65 -6.12
N THR A 110 -2.47 -5.64 -7.35
CA THR A 110 -2.47 -6.82 -8.23
C THR A 110 -1.06 -7.33 -8.47
N ASN A 111 -0.10 -6.46 -8.81
CA ASN A 111 1.29 -6.85 -9.07
C ASN A 111 1.98 -7.38 -7.80
N ILE A 112 1.74 -6.73 -6.65
CA ILE A 112 2.22 -7.17 -5.34
C ILE A 112 1.72 -8.59 -5.05
N GLY A 113 0.42 -8.84 -5.24
CA GLY A 113 -0.19 -10.14 -4.98
C GLY A 113 0.14 -11.22 -6.02
N HIS A 114 0.51 -10.88 -7.25
CA HIS A 114 0.73 -11.84 -8.33
C HIS A 114 1.95 -12.76 -8.07
N THR A 115 1.86 -14.03 -8.48
CA THR A 115 2.99 -15.00 -8.30
C THR A 115 4.04 -14.89 -9.39
N HIS A 116 3.73 -14.22 -10.49
CA HIS A 116 4.55 -14.19 -11.72
C HIS A 116 4.85 -15.57 -12.28
N TYR A 117 3.94 -16.54 -12.01
CA TYR A 117 4.08 -17.93 -12.40
C TYR A 117 5.35 -18.61 -11.87
N LEU A 118 5.93 -18.06 -10.80
CA LEU A 118 7.05 -18.61 -10.04
C LEU A 118 6.54 -19.79 -9.19
N ASN A 119 6.44 -20.93 -9.86
CA ASN A 119 5.77 -22.13 -9.36
C ASN A 119 6.71 -23.33 -9.22
N LYS A 120 7.99 -23.18 -9.59
CA LYS A 120 8.98 -24.26 -9.47
C LYS A 120 9.50 -24.37 -8.04
N GLU A 121 10.18 -25.48 -7.75
CA GLU A 121 10.79 -25.71 -6.45
C GLU A 121 11.77 -24.57 -6.09
N GLY A 122 11.54 -23.96 -4.92
CA GLY A 122 12.33 -22.86 -4.39
C GLY A 122 11.99 -21.47 -4.95
N GLU A 123 11.18 -21.36 -6.01
CA GLU A 123 10.69 -20.08 -6.52
C GLU A 123 9.52 -19.56 -5.68
N GLN A 124 9.51 -18.25 -5.41
CA GLN A 124 8.53 -17.62 -4.52
C GLN A 124 8.25 -16.17 -4.94
N ALA A 125 7.03 -15.71 -4.70
CA ALA A 125 6.66 -14.30 -4.74
C ALA A 125 5.89 -13.95 -3.46
N LEU A 126 6.52 -13.16 -2.60
CA LEU A 126 6.08 -12.94 -1.22
C LEU A 126 5.74 -11.47 -0.99
N VAL A 127 4.51 -11.19 -0.58
CA VAL A 127 4.04 -9.84 -0.23
C VAL A 127 4.76 -9.32 1.02
N VAL A 128 5.25 -8.07 0.99
CA VAL A 128 5.89 -7.39 2.13
C VAL A 128 5.05 -6.20 2.59
N GLN A 129 4.75 -5.24 1.71
CA GLN A 129 3.86 -4.08 1.94
C GLN A 129 3.04 -3.76 0.70
N ASP A 130 1.90 -3.06 0.85
CA ASP A 130 1.00 -2.70 -0.25
C ASP A 130 0.84 -1.19 -0.51
N ASP A 131 1.08 -0.34 0.49
CA ASP A 131 0.82 1.10 0.41
C ASP A 131 2.08 1.94 0.72
N PHE A 132 2.61 1.92 1.94
CA PHE A 132 3.75 2.78 2.30
C PHE A 132 4.98 2.02 2.81
N ALA A 133 6.13 2.50 2.37
CA ALA A 133 7.43 2.11 2.89
C ALA A 133 8.33 3.34 3.10
N GLY A 134 9.37 3.20 3.90
CA GLY A 134 10.44 4.18 4.06
C GLY A 134 11.73 3.73 3.38
N LEU A 135 12.27 4.53 2.47
CA LEU A 135 13.59 4.35 1.89
C LEU A 135 14.64 5.09 2.74
N ARG A 136 15.50 4.35 3.43
CA ARG A 136 16.56 4.91 4.25
C ARG A 136 17.74 5.32 3.38
N LEU A 137 18.01 6.62 3.29
CA LEU A 137 18.94 7.17 2.29
C LEU A 137 20.41 6.77 2.51
N LYS A 138 20.80 6.44 3.75
CA LYS A 138 22.20 6.13 4.07
C LYS A 138 22.66 4.77 3.54
N ASP A 139 21.74 3.82 3.36
CA ASP A 139 22.05 2.42 3.04
C ASP A 139 21.03 1.74 2.12
N GLY A 140 20.05 2.50 1.59
CA GLY A 140 19.07 1.99 0.64
C GLY A 140 18.05 1.01 1.22
N ARG A 141 17.99 0.83 2.55
CA ARG A 141 17.01 -0.07 3.17
C ARG A 141 15.57 0.37 2.91
N ILE A 142 14.69 -0.58 2.66
CA ILE A 142 13.24 -0.37 2.54
C ILE A 142 12.54 -0.90 3.79
N LEU A 143 11.92 0.00 4.53
CA LEU A 143 11.32 -0.25 5.84
C LEU A 143 9.79 -0.22 5.72
N GLY A 144 9.11 -1.24 6.20
CA GLY A 144 7.65 -1.29 6.23
C GLY A 144 7.07 -0.38 7.31
N THR A 145 5.80 -0.04 7.15
CA THR A 145 5.11 0.86 8.10
C THR A 145 3.91 0.18 8.76
N GLU A 146 3.26 -0.74 8.07
CA GLU A 146 1.94 -1.25 8.43
C GLU A 146 1.96 -2.78 8.63
N GLN A 147 1.09 -3.28 9.50
CA GLN A 147 0.90 -4.73 9.73
C GLN A 147 -0.27 -5.32 8.97
N ALA A 148 -0.98 -4.49 8.20
CA ALA A 148 -2.16 -4.84 7.45
C ALA A 148 -2.22 -4.05 6.15
N MET A 149 -2.96 -4.57 5.19
CA MET A 149 -3.32 -3.91 3.95
C MET A 149 -4.59 -3.08 4.15
N PHE A 150 -4.65 -1.88 3.58
CA PHE A 150 -5.89 -1.10 3.48
C PHE A 150 -6.40 -1.16 2.05
N LEU A 151 -7.05 -2.27 1.71
CA LEU A 151 -7.41 -2.62 0.34
C LEU A 151 -8.76 -2.04 -0.09
N LYS A 152 -8.92 -1.82 -1.40
CA LYS A 152 -10.22 -1.67 -2.03
C LYS A 152 -10.90 -3.04 -2.09
N THR A 153 -12.19 -3.08 -1.79
CA THR A 153 -12.96 -4.34 -1.69
C THR A 153 -13.71 -4.69 -2.97
N ASP A 154 -13.40 -4.06 -4.11
CA ASP A 154 -13.93 -4.44 -5.42
C ASP A 154 -13.24 -5.72 -5.94
N LEU A 155 -13.31 -6.78 -5.13
CA LEU A 155 -12.60 -8.03 -5.35
C LEU A 155 -13.46 -9.01 -6.16
N ASP A 156 -12.94 -9.46 -7.30
CA ASP A 156 -13.62 -10.43 -8.16
C ASP A 156 -13.07 -11.86 -7.97
N GLU A 157 -13.54 -12.83 -8.76
CA GLU A 157 -13.07 -14.23 -8.68
C GLU A 157 -11.60 -14.39 -9.12
N GLY A 158 -11.06 -13.42 -9.87
CA GLY A 158 -9.68 -13.35 -10.29
C GLY A 158 -8.71 -12.91 -9.19
N ASP A 159 -9.21 -12.30 -8.11
CA ASP A 159 -8.43 -11.88 -6.94
C ASP A 159 -8.10 -13.06 -6.00
N VAL A 160 -7.41 -14.07 -6.55
CA VAL A 160 -7.11 -15.36 -5.90
C VAL A 160 -6.29 -15.28 -4.62
N LEU A 161 -5.68 -14.13 -4.31
CA LEU A 161 -4.95 -13.91 -3.05
C LEU A 161 -5.80 -13.16 -2.03
N LEU A 162 -6.38 -12.02 -2.42
CA LEU A 162 -7.01 -11.09 -1.49
C LEU A 162 -8.43 -11.52 -1.14
N ARG A 163 -9.20 -11.99 -2.12
CA ARG A 163 -10.60 -12.37 -1.89
C ARG A 163 -10.75 -13.53 -0.92
N PRO A 164 -9.99 -14.63 -1.00
CA PRO A 164 -10.07 -15.67 0.04
C PRO A 164 -9.59 -15.16 1.41
N ALA A 165 -8.64 -14.24 1.45
CA ALA A 165 -8.09 -13.74 2.70
C ALA A 165 -9.08 -12.87 3.50
N THR A 166 -10.08 -12.26 2.84
CA THR A 166 -11.13 -11.49 3.52
C THR A 166 -12.10 -12.35 4.34
N GLU A 167 -12.10 -13.68 4.17
CA GLU A 167 -12.84 -14.61 5.05
C GLU A 167 -12.25 -14.71 6.46
N SER A 168 -11.06 -14.12 6.68
CA SER A 168 -10.43 -14.07 7.99
C SER A 168 -11.34 -13.38 9.02
N PRO A 169 -11.48 -13.91 10.25
CA PRO A 169 -12.18 -13.21 11.34
C PRO A 169 -11.51 -11.90 11.74
N GLU A 170 -10.29 -11.67 11.25
CA GLU A 170 -9.57 -10.44 11.49
C GLU A 170 -9.84 -9.35 10.46
N PHE A 171 -10.44 -9.69 9.32
CA PHE A 171 -10.83 -8.73 8.31
C PHE A 171 -11.89 -7.77 8.86
N VAL A 172 -11.74 -6.47 8.57
CA VAL A 172 -12.73 -5.45 8.94
C VAL A 172 -12.95 -4.54 7.75
N SER A 173 -14.19 -4.40 7.32
CA SER A 173 -14.57 -3.58 6.18
C SER A 173 -15.43 -2.37 6.60
N GLN A 174 -15.48 -1.38 5.71
CA GLN A 174 -16.36 -0.23 5.78
C GLN A 174 -16.88 0.09 4.37
N ASN A 175 -18.08 0.67 4.29
CA ASN A 175 -18.72 1.07 3.02
C ASN A 175 -18.86 -0.08 2.01
N VAL A 176 -19.09 -1.31 2.49
CA VAL A 176 -19.39 -2.48 1.65
C VAL A 176 -20.88 -2.80 1.71
N TYR A 177 -21.41 -3.36 0.63
CA TYR A 177 -22.76 -3.91 0.64
C TYR A 177 -22.77 -5.28 1.32
N ILE A 178 -23.70 -5.48 2.26
CA ILE A 178 -23.93 -6.76 2.94
C ILE A 178 -25.36 -7.17 2.67
N ASP A 179 -25.55 -8.39 2.17
CA ASP A 179 -26.88 -8.90 1.85
C ASP A 179 -27.64 -9.39 3.10
N HIS A 180 -28.89 -9.84 2.88
CA HIS A 180 -29.75 -10.37 3.94
C HIS A 180 -29.23 -11.64 4.63
N ARG A 181 -28.20 -12.29 4.08
CA ARG A 181 -27.55 -13.48 4.65
C ARG A 181 -26.29 -13.14 5.43
N GLY A 182 -25.86 -11.88 5.40
CA GLY A 182 -24.61 -11.42 6.01
C GLY A 182 -23.40 -11.54 5.09
N GLU A 183 -23.61 -11.82 3.81
CA GLU A 183 -22.52 -11.98 2.84
C GLU A 183 -22.14 -10.63 2.22
N ILE A 184 -20.82 -10.38 2.11
CA ILE A 184 -20.30 -9.18 1.45
C ILE A 184 -20.47 -9.34 -0.06
N GLN A 185 -21.15 -8.38 -0.67
CA GLN A 185 -21.27 -8.28 -2.13
C GLN A 185 -20.17 -7.35 -2.65
N TYR A 186 -18.99 -7.91 -2.93
CA TYR A 186 -17.76 -7.14 -3.23
C TYR A 186 -17.87 -6.22 -4.44
N LEU A 187 -18.63 -6.62 -5.46
CA LEU A 187 -18.78 -5.88 -6.72
C LEU A 187 -20.01 -4.96 -6.75
N GLU A 188 -20.78 -4.90 -5.66
CA GLU A 188 -21.94 -4.04 -5.55
C GLU A 188 -21.51 -2.64 -5.10
N GLU A 189 -21.57 -1.69 -6.03
CA GLU A 189 -21.08 -0.31 -5.86
C GLU A 189 -22.20 0.75 -5.92
N ASP A 190 -23.48 0.36 -6.03
CA ASP A 190 -24.63 1.28 -6.22
C ASP A 190 -24.73 2.37 -5.14
N LEU A 191 -24.37 2.04 -3.88
CA LEU A 191 -24.37 2.99 -2.76
C LEU A 191 -23.01 3.67 -2.55
N CYS A 192 -21.92 2.95 -2.80
CA CYS A 192 -20.56 3.45 -2.62
C CYS A 192 -19.55 2.63 -3.41
N ALA A 193 -18.87 3.25 -4.38
CA ALA A 193 -17.77 2.64 -5.13
C ALA A 193 -16.43 2.61 -4.38
N ASN A 194 -16.40 2.98 -3.08
CA ASN A 194 -15.19 3.10 -2.28
C ASN A 194 -15.25 2.24 -1.02
N GLY A 195 -15.73 1.00 -1.17
CA GLY A 195 -15.61 -0.04 -0.17
C GLY A 195 -14.14 -0.31 0.17
N ARG A 196 -13.83 -0.38 1.47
CA ARG A 196 -12.48 -0.60 1.98
C ARG A 196 -12.44 -1.65 3.05
N GLY A 197 -11.29 -2.32 3.16
CA GLY A 197 -11.04 -3.29 4.20
C GLY A 197 -9.63 -3.19 4.78
N ILE A 198 -9.51 -3.44 6.08
CA ILE A 198 -8.25 -3.79 6.72
C ILE A 198 -8.12 -5.30 6.69
N LEU A 199 -7.04 -5.77 6.06
CA LEU A 199 -6.66 -7.17 6.05
C LEU A 199 -5.26 -7.30 6.65
N PRO A 200 -5.11 -7.85 7.88
CA PRO A 200 -3.79 -8.10 8.44
C PRO A 200 -2.94 -8.92 7.47
N LEU A 201 -1.65 -8.58 7.33
CA LEU A 201 -0.74 -9.36 6.48
C LEU A 201 -0.69 -10.83 6.91
N ARG A 202 -0.94 -11.09 8.21
CA ARG A 202 -1.04 -12.43 8.77
C ARG A 202 -2.27 -13.24 8.34
N ALA A 203 -3.25 -12.62 7.68
CA ALA A 203 -4.38 -13.31 7.08
C ALA A 203 -4.05 -13.88 5.69
N LEU A 204 -2.99 -13.38 5.03
CA LEU A 204 -2.48 -13.97 3.79
C LEU A 204 -1.86 -15.35 4.06
N PRO A 205 -1.91 -16.31 3.12
CA PRO A 205 -1.22 -17.59 3.26
C PRO A 205 0.27 -17.41 3.56
N LYS A 206 0.84 -18.27 4.42
CA LYS A 206 2.22 -18.12 4.92
C LYS A 206 3.24 -18.13 3.77
N GLU A 207 2.98 -18.94 2.75
CA GLU A 207 3.77 -19.10 1.53
C GLU A 207 3.60 -17.95 0.53
N ARG A 208 2.73 -16.98 0.81
CA ARG A 208 2.46 -15.79 -0.04
C ARG A 208 2.86 -14.47 0.62
N ARG A 209 3.35 -14.51 1.85
CA ARG A 209 3.79 -13.33 2.59
C ARG A 209 5.22 -13.49 3.08
N TYR A 210 5.94 -12.39 3.13
CA TYR A 210 7.24 -12.36 3.77
C TYR A 210 7.08 -12.32 5.29
N GLU A 211 8.08 -12.79 6.02
CA GLU A 211 8.02 -12.88 7.49
C GLU A 211 8.19 -11.53 8.19
N SER A 212 8.81 -10.57 7.50
CA SER A 212 9.00 -9.19 7.95
C SER A 212 8.15 -8.23 7.12
N ILE A 213 7.85 -7.08 7.72
CA ILE A 213 7.29 -5.92 7.00
C ILE A 213 8.38 -5.11 6.28
N ASP A 214 9.64 -5.34 6.65
CA ASP A 214 10.80 -4.75 5.99
C ASP A 214 11.29 -5.66 4.87
N VAL A 215 11.80 -5.06 3.79
CA VAL A 215 12.60 -5.78 2.79
C VAL A 215 13.97 -6.09 3.43
N PRO A 216 14.59 -7.25 3.13
CA PRO A 216 15.94 -7.55 3.57
C PRO A 216 16.94 -6.44 3.21
N PRO A 217 18.03 -6.31 3.98
CA PRO A 217 19.16 -5.48 3.58
C PRO A 217 19.62 -5.79 2.14
N LEU A 218 20.14 -4.78 1.45
CA LEU A 218 20.62 -4.96 0.08
C LEU A 218 21.75 -5.98 0.01
N GLU A 219 22.52 -6.16 1.08
CA GLU A 219 23.61 -7.15 1.15
C GLU A 219 23.12 -8.60 1.18
N GLU A 220 21.84 -8.83 1.52
CA GLU A 220 21.19 -10.14 1.54
C GLU A 220 20.40 -10.43 0.25
N LEU A 221 20.36 -9.48 -0.69
CA LEU A 221 19.65 -9.58 -1.96
C LEU A 221 20.63 -9.68 -3.13
N ASP A 222 20.25 -10.44 -4.16
CA ASP A 222 20.95 -10.47 -5.44
C ASP A 222 20.68 -9.22 -6.29
N GLY A 223 19.58 -8.52 -6.00
CA GLY A 223 19.24 -7.26 -6.63
C GLY A 223 17.99 -6.59 -6.07
N LEU A 224 17.82 -5.31 -6.42
CA LEU A 224 16.63 -4.52 -6.14
C LEU A 224 16.04 -4.01 -7.45
N PHE A 225 14.78 -4.34 -7.69
CA PHE A 225 14.01 -3.78 -8.80
C PHE A 225 13.12 -2.64 -8.30
N ILE A 226 13.22 -1.48 -8.93
CA ILE A 226 12.29 -0.37 -8.74
C ILE A 226 11.44 -0.27 -10.01
N LEU A 227 10.16 -0.54 -9.86
CA LEU A 227 9.18 -0.53 -10.94
C LEU A 227 8.28 0.69 -10.78
N ILE A 228 8.09 1.46 -11.85
CA ILE A 228 7.11 2.53 -11.90
C ILE A 228 5.94 2.06 -12.77
N ASN A 229 4.85 1.64 -12.12
CA ASN A 229 3.64 1.22 -12.81
C ASN A 229 2.86 2.45 -13.29
N THR A 230 2.53 2.43 -14.57
CA THR A 230 1.75 3.46 -15.24
C THR A 230 0.56 2.85 -15.93
N ARG A 231 -0.50 3.64 -16.08
CA ARG A 231 -1.64 3.30 -16.92
C ARG A 231 -1.78 4.42 -17.95
N ALA A 232 -1.48 4.10 -19.19
CA ALA A 232 -1.59 5.05 -20.29
C ALA A 232 -2.33 4.39 -21.46
N ASN A 233 -3.21 5.16 -22.09
CA ASN A 233 -3.93 4.76 -23.30
C ASN A 233 -3.18 5.18 -24.58
N THR A 234 -1.86 5.38 -24.47
CA THR A 234 -0.96 5.83 -25.53
C THR A 234 0.14 4.79 -25.76
N VAL A 235 1.03 5.04 -26.72
CA VAL A 235 2.12 4.11 -27.06
C VAL A 235 3.23 4.21 -26.00
N VAL A 236 3.16 3.35 -25.00
CA VAL A 236 4.24 3.11 -24.03
C VAL A 236 4.68 1.65 -24.17
N PRO A 237 5.99 1.34 -24.15
CA PRO A 237 6.45 -0.04 -24.13
C PRO A 237 5.89 -0.79 -22.91
N ILE A 238 5.70 -2.10 -23.05
CA ILE A 238 5.23 -2.98 -21.96
C ILE A 238 6.19 -2.95 -20.77
N LEU A 239 7.49 -2.91 -21.05
CA LEU A 239 8.56 -2.76 -20.06
C LEU A 239 9.71 -2.00 -20.71
N GLN A 240 10.32 -1.08 -19.96
CA GLN A 240 11.49 -0.32 -20.39
C GLN A 240 12.43 -0.16 -19.21
N GLU A 241 13.70 -0.53 -19.39
CA GLU A 241 14.75 -0.20 -18.43
C GLU A 241 15.06 1.29 -18.53
N LEU A 242 15.12 1.95 -17.36
CA LEU A 242 15.32 3.38 -17.23
C LEU A 242 16.61 3.65 -16.46
N THR A 243 17.30 4.73 -16.80
CA THR A 243 18.33 5.27 -15.90
C THR A 243 17.67 5.82 -14.62
N PRO A 244 18.42 5.99 -13.51
CA PRO A 244 17.89 6.59 -12.30
C PRO A 244 17.24 7.96 -12.54
N GLU A 245 17.84 8.82 -13.36
CA GLU A 245 17.31 10.15 -13.69
C GLU A 245 16.01 10.05 -14.47
N GLN A 246 15.91 9.11 -15.41
CA GLN A 246 14.67 8.84 -16.15
C GLN A 246 13.58 8.30 -15.23
N CYS A 247 13.92 7.42 -14.29
CA CYS A 247 12.99 6.88 -13.30
C CYS A 247 12.41 8.00 -12.42
N VAL A 248 13.27 8.89 -11.92
CA VAL A 248 12.84 10.07 -11.14
C VAL A 248 11.99 11.01 -11.98
N ALA A 249 12.41 11.33 -13.20
CA ALA A 249 11.64 12.19 -14.09
C ALA A 249 10.25 11.58 -14.40
N TYR A 250 10.20 10.28 -14.64
CA TYR A 250 8.95 9.58 -14.90
C TYR A 250 8.05 9.54 -13.66
N PHE A 251 8.61 9.37 -12.47
CA PHE A 251 7.85 9.43 -11.22
C PHE A 251 7.32 10.84 -10.94
N MET A 252 8.11 11.88 -11.18
CA MET A 252 7.74 13.27 -10.89
C MET A 252 6.82 13.91 -11.94
N LEU A 253 6.92 13.49 -13.21
CA LEU A 253 6.20 14.10 -14.34
C LEU A 253 5.17 13.14 -14.97
N GLY A 254 5.04 11.94 -14.39
CA GLY A 254 4.23 10.87 -14.94
C GLY A 254 2.77 11.27 -15.07
N GLU A 255 2.18 10.95 -16.21
CA GLU A 255 0.74 11.03 -16.41
C GLU A 255 0.05 9.79 -15.84
N SER A 256 -1.10 10.00 -15.23
CA SER A 256 -1.97 8.93 -14.75
C SER A 256 -3.43 9.24 -15.03
N ILE A 257 -4.32 8.37 -14.59
CA ILE A 257 -5.76 8.49 -14.77
C ILE A 257 -6.40 8.60 -13.40
N GLU A 258 -7.30 9.57 -13.24
CA GLU A 258 -8.03 9.71 -11.99
C GLU A 258 -8.93 8.51 -11.74
N THR A 259 -9.02 8.11 -10.48
CA THR A 259 -9.85 6.98 -10.05
C THR A 259 -10.91 7.45 -9.07
N ALA A 260 -11.98 6.67 -8.93
CA ALA A 260 -13.01 6.96 -7.92
C ALA A 260 -12.47 6.96 -6.47
N ALA A 261 -11.26 6.45 -6.25
CA ALA A 261 -10.59 6.52 -4.95
C ALA A 261 -10.03 7.92 -4.62
N GLY A 262 -9.74 8.75 -5.62
CA GLY A 262 -9.27 10.12 -5.46
C GLY A 262 -10.42 11.11 -5.49
N ASP A 263 -11.02 11.28 -6.67
CA ASP A 263 -12.22 12.10 -6.88
C ASP A 263 -13.20 11.34 -7.78
N PRO A 264 -14.31 10.80 -7.22
CA PRO A 264 -15.35 10.11 -7.99
C PRO A 264 -15.89 10.93 -9.16
N THR A 265 -15.90 12.27 -9.07
CA THR A 265 -16.44 13.14 -10.12
C THR A 265 -15.52 13.30 -11.33
N LYS A 266 -14.25 12.89 -11.19
CA LYS A 266 -13.21 13.00 -12.23
C LYS A 266 -12.65 11.65 -12.67
N ALA A 267 -13.26 10.55 -12.24
CA ALA A 267 -12.83 9.21 -12.61
C ALA A 267 -12.70 9.07 -14.14
N GLY A 268 -11.55 8.58 -14.61
CA GLY A 268 -11.24 8.42 -16.03
C GLY A 268 -10.57 9.62 -16.70
N GLN A 269 -10.42 10.77 -16.03
CA GLN A 269 -9.71 11.93 -16.57
C GLN A 269 -8.20 11.81 -16.40
N SER A 270 -7.43 12.36 -17.33
CA SER A 270 -5.96 12.40 -17.19
C SER A 270 -5.54 13.40 -16.12
N ILE A 271 -4.56 13.01 -15.32
CA ILE A 271 -3.93 13.81 -14.26
C ILE A 271 -2.41 13.76 -14.48
N ARG A 272 -1.78 14.94 -14.36
CA ARG A 272 -0.32 15.06 -14.19
C ARG A 272 -0.02 15.25 -12.72
N VAL A 273 0.92 14.46 -12.21
CA VAL A 273 1.45 14.59 -10.84
C VAL A 273 2.41 15.77 -10.77
#